data_AF-A0A3P7JSR6-F1
#
_entry.id   AF-A0A3P7JSR6-F1
#
_cell.length_a   1.000
_cell.length_b   1.000
_cell.length_c   1.000
_cell.angle_alpha   90.00
_cell.angle_beta   90.00
_cell.angle_gamma   90.00
#
_symmetry.space_group_name_H-M   'P 1'
#
loop_
_entity.id
_entity.type
_entity.pdbx_description
1 polymer ?
#
loop_
_entity_poly.entity_id
_entity_poly.type
_entity_poly.pdbx_seq_one_letter_code
_entity_poly.pdbx_strand_id
1 'polypeptide(L)'
;MTDKCREIPWATAVLNSYGGNLHYFVYYVPMEQGNSVPVADLVIEVDTFSKIFNSTEEIVFPRTSVREGSGWYNSVTRTPADKADMLRALAGVDRFLVRAMYQQQQLQSSIFGLTLDTAVPPPEGSPIENDEDVLHPALPDTRMRGVEVCECPENFAGNSCEVCFKPFNYNLKPNLTRIMTKC
;
A
#
# COMPACT_ATOMS: atom_id res chain seq x y z
N MET A 1 -24.76 -6.74 -18.30
CA MET A 1 -24.15 -5.40 -18.35
C MET A 1 -23.71 -5.10 -16.93
N THR A 2 -22.45 -5.36 -16.61
CA THR A 2 -21.96 -5.51 -15.24
C THR A 2 -21.82 -4.17 -14.53
N ASP A 3 -22.51 -4.03 -13.40
CA ASP A 3 -22.35 -2.97 -12.41
C ASP A 3 -20.92 -2.99 -11.83
N LYS A 4 -19.98 -2.30 -12.50
CA LYS A 4 -18.61 -2.08 -12.02
C LYS A 4 -18.52 -0.86 -11.09
N CYS A 5 -19.35 -0.81 -10.06
CA CYS A 5 -19.21 0.18 -8.99
C CYS A 5 -19.03 -0.56 -7.65
N ARG A 6 -18.03 -1.45 -7.60
CA ARG A 6 -17.63 -2.13 -6.37
C ARG A 6 -16.29 -1.55 -5.95
N GLU A 7 -16.33 -0.59 -5.05
CA GLU A 7 -15.15 -0.21 -4.28
C GLU A 7 -14.69 -1.42 -3.46
N ILE A 8 -13.37 -1.57 -3.40
CA ILE A 8 -12.70 -2.36 -2.38
C ILE A 8 -12.07 -1.31 -1.45
N PRO A 9 -12.70 -0.96 -0.31
CA PRO A 9 -12.26 0.14 0.55
C PRO A 9 -10.81 0.05 1.07
N TRP A 10 -10.18 -1.13 0.95
CA TRP A 10 -8.78 -1.32 1.35
C TRP A 10 -7.76 -1.01 0.24
N ALA A 11 -8.15 -0.96 -1.04
CA ALA A 11 -7.21 -0.75 -2.14
C ALA A 11 -6.59 0.67 -2.13
N THR A 12 -7.42 1.70 -1.89
CA THR A 12 -6.97 3.09 -1.73
C THR A 12 -6.10 3.27 -0.49
N ALA A 13 -6.39 2.55 0.59
CA ALA A 13 -5.59 2.59 1.82
C ALA A 13 -4.18 2.03 1.59
N VAL A 14 -4.05 0.98 0.78
CA VAL A 14 -2.75 0.37 0.46
C VAL A 14 -1.92 1.25 -0.48
N LEU A 15 -2.53 1.93 -1.45
CA LEU A 15 -1.80 2.91 -2.27
C LEU A 15 -1.18 4.02 -1.40
N ASN A 16 -1.93 4.51 -0.42
CA ASN A 16 -1.47 5.52 0.53
C ASN A 16 -0.40 5.00 1.51
N SER A 17 -0.05 3.71 1.49
CA SER A 17 1.06 3.16 2.27
C SER A 17 2.42 3.37 1.63
N TYR A 18 2.49 3.91 0.40
CA TYR A 18 3.75 4.16 -0.26
C TYR A 18 4.62 5.13 0.55
N GLY A 19 5.87 4.73 0.84
CA GLY A 19 6.78 5.45 1.73
C GLY A 19 6.62 5.12 3.23
N GLY A 20 5.61 4.33 3.60
CA GLY A 20 5.42 3.78 4.94
C GLY A 20 6.25 2.51 5.20
N ASN A 21 6.09 1.90 6.38
CA ASN A 21 6.67 0.61 6.71
C ASN A 21 5.60 -0.45 6.93
N LEU A 22 5.87 -1.65 6.43
CA LEU A 22 5.23 -2.86 6.91
C LEU A 22 6.09 -3.45 8.02
N HIS A 23 5.47 -3.83 9.13
CA HIS A 23 6.13 -4.59 10.18
C HIS A 23 5.20 -5.63 10.79
N TYR A 24 5.79 -6.72 11.26
CA TYR A 24 5.09 -7.81 11.94
C TYR A 24 6.08 -8.60 12.79
N PHE A 25 5.55 -9.43 13.68
CA PHE A 25 6.34 -10.33 14.51
C PHE A 25 6.10 -11.78 14.08
N VAL A 26 7.16 -12.56 14.11
CA VAL A 26 7.12 -13.97 13.73
C VAL A 26 7.59 -14.81 14.91
N TYR A 27 6.81 -15.84 15.21
CA TYR A 27 7.23 -16.94 16.07
C TYR A 27 7.14 -18.24 15.27
N TYR A 28 8.19 -19.05 15.27
CA TYR A 28 8.13 -20.38 14.67
C TYR A 28 8.97 -21.37 15.47
N VAL A 29 8.59 -22.65 15.40
CA VAL A 29 9.27 -23.75 16.11
C VAL A 29 9.95 -24.66 15.08
N PRO A 30 11.28 -24.57 14.94
CA PRO A 30 12.05 -25.43 14.03
C PRO A 30 12.16 -26.86 14.55
N MET A 31 12.27 -27.85 13.66
CA MET A 31 12.79 -29.18 14.00
C MET A 31 14.29 -29.25 13.72
N GLU A 32 15.02 -30.11 14.43
CA GLU A 32 16.49 -30.16 14.40
C GLU A 32 17.12 -30.47 13.03
N GLN A 33 16.32 -30.93 12.05
CA GLN A 33 16.79 -31.30 10.70
C GLN A 33 16.02 -30.56 9.59
N GLY A 34 16.13 -29.22 9.56
CA GLY A 34 15.47 -28.42 8.53
C GLY A 34 16.42 -27.42 7.85
N ASN A 35 16.54 -27.49 6.51
CA ASN A 35 17.13 -26.40 5.75
C ASN A 35 16.18 -25.18 5.76
N SER A 36 16.76 -23.98 5.62
CA SER A 36 15.98 -22.77 5.37
C SER A 36 15.22 -22.88 4.05
N VAL A 37 13.97 -22.42 4.02
CA VAL A 37 13.16 -22.39 2.81
C VAL A 37 13.46 -21.09 2.04
N PRO A 38 13.99 -21.14 0.80
CA PRO A 38 14.38 -19.96 0.04
C PRO A 38 13.16 -19.34 -0.67
N VAL A 39 12.21 -18.83 0.11
CA VAL A 39 11.02 -18.13 -0.39
C VAL A 39 11.06 -16.66 0.02
N ALA A 40 10.40 -15.81 -0.75
CA ALA A 40 10.25 -14.41 -0.40
C ALA A 40 9.44 -14.26 0.90
N ASP A 41 9.80 -13.28 1.73
CA ASP A 41 9.11 -13.02 2.98
C ASP A 41 7.79 -12.28 2.76
N LEU A 42 7.78 -11.37 1.77
CA LEU A 42 6.62 -10.60 1.37
C LEU A 42 6.41 -10.69 -0.14
N VAL A 43 5.15 -10.85 -0.54
CA VAL A 43 4.75 -10.78 -1.95
C VAL A 43 3.48 -9.94 -2.07
N ILE A 44 3.52 -8.95 -2.94
CA ILE A 44 2.34 -8.17 -3.35
C ILE A 44 1.96 -8.66 -4.75
N GLU A 45 0.78 -9.26 -4.84
CA GLU A 45 0.22 -9.78 -6.07
C GLU A 45 -0.86 -8.81 -6.57
N VAL A 46 -0.70 -8.31 -7.79
CA VAL A 46 -1.66 -7.43 -8.47
C VAL A 46 -2.65 -8.26 -9.28
N ASP A 47 -2.11 -9.25 -9.98
CA ASP A 47 -2.83 -10.25 -10.73
C ASP A 47 -2.01 -11.55 -10.79
N THR A 48 -2.49 -12.55 -11.51
CA THR A 48 -1.83 -13.87 -11.61
C THR A 48 -0.39 -13.80 -12.14
N PHE A 49 -0.05 -12.79 -12.93
CA PHE A 49 1.24 -12.66 -13.62
C PHE A 49 2.13 -11.53 -13.08
N SER A 50 1.56 -10.51 -12.43
CA SER A 50 2.26 -9.33 -11.95
C SER A 50 2.40 -9.35 -10.43
N LYS A 51 3.63 -9.55 -9.97
CA LYS A 51 3.98 -9.60 -8.54
C LYS A 51 5.28 -8.86 -8.26
N ILE A 52 5.33 -8.18 -7.12
CA ILE A 52 6.59 -7.72 -6.52
C ILE A 52 6.85 -8.48 -5.23
N PHE A 53 8.11 -8.76 -4.94
CA PHE A 53 8.49 -9.53 -3.76
C PHE A 53 9.68 -8.91 -3.04
N ASN A 54 9.76 -9.18 -1.74
CA ASN A 54 10.82 -8.72 -0.85
C ASN A 54 11.28 -9.88 0.04
N SER A 55 12.58 -9.98 0.24
CA SER A 55 13.21 -10.88 1.21
C SER A 55 14.00 -10.03 2.19
N THR A 56 13.77 -10.23 3.48
CA THR A 56 14.47 -9.54 4.55
C THR A 56 15.42 -10.50 5.27
N GLU A 57 16.50 -9.97 5.84
CA GLU A 57 17.40 -10.74 6.69
C GLU A 57 16.84 -10.87 8.12
N GLU A 58 15.96 -9.95 8.54
CA GLU A 58 15.36 -9.93 9.87
C GLU A 58 14.15 -10.87 9.93
N ILE A 59 14.31 -12.04 10.54
CA ILE A 59 13.26 -13.07 10.56
C ILE A 59 12.23 -12.86 11.68
N VAL A 60 12.63 -12.36 12.85
CA VAL A 60 11.79 -12.32 14.06
C VAL A 60 10.88 -11.09 14.11
N PHE A 61 11.40 -9.94 13.67
CA PHE A 61 10.70 -8.66 13.63
C PHE A 61 10.85 -7.99 12.25
N PRO A 62 10.45 -8.64 11.14
CA PRO A 62 10.58 -8.06 9.81
C PRO A 62 10.04 -6.62 9.75
N ARG A 63 10.88 -5.68 9.32
CA ARG A 63 10.48 -4.32 8.98
C ARG A 63 10.91 -3.99 7.56
N THR A 64 9.93 -3.75 6.69
CA THR A 64 10.18 -3.47 5.28
C THR A 64 9.57 -2.14 4.89
N SER A 65 10.40 -1.25 4.36
CA SER A 65 9.96 0.01 3.75
C SER A 65 9.21 -0.28 2.44
N VAL A 66 8.02 0.28 2.29
CA VAL A 66 7.16 0.13 1.11
C VAL A 66 7.54 1.19 0.08
N ARG A 67 8.74 1.05 -0.47
CA ARG A 67 9.35 1.98 -1.43
C ARG A 67 10.39 1.29 -2.31
N GLU A 68 10.60 1.80 -3.52
CA GLU A 68 11.72 1.41 -4.39
C GLU A 68 13.07 1.46 -3.65
N GLY A 69 13.99 0.59 -4.04
CA GLY A 69 15.32 0.48 -3.41
C GLY A 69 15.33 -0.23 -2.06
N SER A 70 14.18 -0.57 -1.47
CA SER A 70 14.09 -1.27 -0.18
C SER A 70 14.11 -2.80 -0.30
N GLY A 71 14.79 -3.34 -1.33
CA GLY A 71 14.89 -4.79 -1.57
C GLY A 71 13.71 -5.42 -2.33
N TRP A 72 12.84 -4.60 -2.94
CA TRP A 72 11.73 -5.06 -3.77
C TRP A 72 12.19 -5.44 -5.18
N TYR A 73 11.67 -6.54 -5.70
CA TYR A 73 11.96 -7.03 -7.06
C TYR A 73 10.68 -7.36 -7.81
N ASN A 74 10.69 -7.07 -9.11
CA ASN A 74 9.63 -7.46 -10.03
C ASN A 74 9.80 -8.92 -10.46
N SER A 75 8.77 -9.74 -10.25
CA SER A 75 8.81 -11.18 -10.54
C SER A 75 8.95 -11.52 -12.04
N VAL A 76 8.47 -10.64 -12.93
CA VAL A 76 8.50 -10.83 -14.38
C VAL A 76 9.86 -10.42 -14.95
N THR A 77 10.31 -9.19 -14.67
CA THR A 77 11.56 -8.67 -15.21
C THR A 77 12.79 -9.14 -14.44
N ARG A 78 12.61 -9.64 -13.22
CA ARG A 78 13.69 -10.02 -12.28
C ARG A 78 14.64 -8.86 -11.93
N THR A 79 14.18 -7.62 -12.10
CA THR A 79 14.93 -6.41 -11.75
C THR A 79 14.42 -5.81 -10.44
N PRO A 80 15.22 -4.97 -9.77
CA PRO A 80 14.73 -4.14 -8.67
C PRO A 80 13.47 -3.39 -9.11
N ALA A 81 12.43 -3.39 -8.27
CA ALA A 81 11.20 -2.67 -8.54
C ALA A 81 11.45 -1.16 -8.46
N ASP A 82 11.03 -0.45 -9.49
CA ASP A 82 11.10 1.01 -9.53
C ASP A 82 9.85 1.64 -8.87
N LYS A 83 9.82 2.98 -8.81
CA LYS A 83 8.69 3.72 -8.24
C LYS A 83 7.37 3.39 -8.95
N ALA A 84 7.38 3.23 -10.27
CA ALA A 84 6.17 2.96 -11.05
C ALA A 84 5.65 1.54 -10.79
N ASP A 85 6.52 0.56 -10.68
CA ASP A 85 6.19 -0.81 -10.31
C ASP A 85 5.60 -0.87 -8.89
N MET A 86 6.19 -0.17 -7.92
CA MET A 86 5.65 -0.08 -6.57
C MET A 86 4.27 0.55 -6.53
N LEU A 87 4.09 1.72 -7.15
CA LEU A 87 2.80 2.41 -7.17
C LEU A 87 1.72 1.60 -7.90
N ARG A 88 2.07 0.97 -9.03
CA ARG A 88 1.16 0.07 -9.75
C ARG A 88 0.77 -1.12 -8.88
N ALA A 89 1.73 -1.70 -8.16
CA ALA A 89 1.46 -2.83 -7.28
C ALA A 89 0.50 -2.45 -6.16
N LEU A 90 0.75 -1.34 -5.46
CA LEU A 90 -0.08 -0.89 -4.35
C LEU A 90 -1.47 -0.40 -4.77
N ALA A 91 -1.61 0.18 -5.97
CA ALA A 91 -2.89 0.64 -6.49
C ALA A 91 -3.86 -0.51 -6.82
N GLY A 92 -3.33 -1.69 -7.13
CA GLY A 92 -4.09 -2.82 -7.67
C GLY A 92 -3.89 -4.12 -6.92
N VAL A 93 -3.53 -4.09 -5.63
CA VAL A 93 -3.28 -5.30 -4.86
C VAL A 93 -4.50 -6.22 -4.90
N ASP A 94 -4.32 -7.47 -5.35
CA ASP A 94 -5.25 -8.57 -5.18
C ASP A 94 -4.94 -9.32 -3.87
N ARG A 95 -3.66 -9.61 -3.62
CA ARG A 95 -3.21 -10.36 -2.44
C ARG A 95 -1.94 -9.81 -1.85
N PHE A 96 -1.91 -9.82 -0.53
CA PHE A 96 -0.73 -9.57 0.27
C PHE A 96 -0.33 -10.87 0.95
N LEU A 97 0.82 -11.43 0.57
CA LEU A 97 1.30 -12.72 1.08
C LEU A 97 2.49 -12.49 2.02
N VAL A 98 2.45 -13.16 3.16
CA VAL A 98 3.55 -13.22 4.12
C VAL A 98 4.01 -14.66 4.23
N ARG A 99 5.33 -14.87 4.27
CA ARG A 99 5.93 -16.19 4.49
C ARG A 99 5.41 -16.81 5.78
N ALA A 100 4.97 -18.06 5.68
CA ALA A 100 4.53 -18.87 6.82
C ALA A 100 5.46 -20.05 7.13
N MET A 101 6.35 -20.41 6.21
CA MET A 101 7.31 -21.51 6.38
C MET A 101 8.74 -21.01 6.34
N TYR A 102 9.43 -21.12 7.47
CA TYR A 102 10.80 -20.65 7.63
C TYR A 102 11.82 -21.77 7.41
N GLN A 103 11.50 -22.96 7.91
CA GLN A 103 12.28 -24.18 7.68
C GLN A 103 11.42 -25.30 7.10
N GLN A 104 12.05 -26.19 6.33
CA GLN A 104 11.37 -27.33 5.69
C GLN A 104 10.65 -28.23 6.71
N GLN A 105 11.27 -28.41 7.88
CA GLN A 105 10.69 -29.12 9.01
C GLN A 105 10.48 -28.11 10.15
N GLN A 106 9.28 -27.57 10.24
CA GLN A 106 8.84 -26.73 11.36
C GLN A 106 7.54 -27.28 11.93
N LEU A 107 7.37 -27.20 13.25
CA LEU A 107 6.16 -27.64 13.94
C LEU A 107 5.04 -26.61 13.87
N GLN A 108 5.41 -25.33 13.97
CA GLN A 108 4.48 -24.23 14.07
C GLN A 108 5.10 -22.96 13.49
N SER A 109 4.24 -22.10 12.93
CA SER A 109 4.55 -20.68 12.71
C SER A 109 3.31 -19.86 13.07
N SER A 110 3.53 -18.71 13.69
CA SER A 110 2.53 -17.72 14.05
C SER A 110 3.03 -16.33 13.69
N ILE A 111 2.13 -15.49 13.22
CA ILE A 111 2.36 -14.08 12.92
C ILE A 111 1.55 -13.22 13.88
N PHE A 112 2.13 -12.11 14.35
CA PHE A 112 1.49 -11.18 15.27
C PHE A 112 1.75 -9.73 14.87
N GLY A 113 0.81 -8.85 15.24
CA GLY A 113 1.00 -7.40 15.12
C GLY A 113 1.33 -6.93 13.71
N LEU A 114 0.72 -7.54 12.68
CA LEU A 114 0.92 -7.08 11.30
C LEU A 114 0.30 -5.70 11.13
N THR A 115 1.14 -4.76 10.75
CA THR A 115 0.79 -3.34 10.60
C THR A 115 1.46 -2.76 9.37
N LEU A 116 0.70 -1.92 8.67
CA LEU A 116 1.15 -1.20 7.49
C LEU A 116 0.89 0.29 7.72
N ASP A 117 1.95 1.08 7.73
CA ASP A 117 1.82 2.53 7.87
C ASP A 117 1.13 3.10 6.61
N THR A 118 0.15 4.00 6.80
CA THR A 118 -0.58 4.65 5.69
C THR A 118 -0.64 6.16 5.90
N ALA A 119 -0.57 6.91 4.80
CA ALA A 119 -0.76 8.35 4.82
C ALA A 119 -2.21 8.69 5.15
N VAL A 120 -2.40 9.57 6.12
CA VAL A 120 -3.71 10.13 6.47
C VAL A 120 -3.75 11.59 5.98
N PRO A 121 -4.81 12.01 5.26
CA PRO A 121 -4.96 13.40 4.89
C PRO A 121 -5.03 14.28 6.16
N PRO A 122 -4.51 15.51 6.12
CA PRO A 122 -4.68 16.45 7.22
C PRO A 122 -6.17 16.61 7.55
N PRO A 123 -6.56 16.72 8.83
CA PRO A 123 -7.94 17.01 9.18
C PRO A 123 -8.39 18.31 8.51
N GLU A 124 -9.61 18.31 7.95
CA GLU A 124 -10.20 19.49 7.30
C GLU A 124 -10.16 20.68 8.27
N GLY A 125 -9.50 21.78 7.86
CA GLY A 125 -9.43 23.01 8.64
C GLY A 125 -8.13 23.25 9.42
N SER A 126 -7.06 22.45 9.25
CA SER A 126 -5.72 22.88 9.68
C SER A 126 -5.05 23.66 8.54
N PRO A 127 -4.90 25.00 8.64
CA PRO A 127 -4.03 25.71 7.71
C PRO A 127 -2.61 25.17 7.91
N ILE A 128 -1.94 24.79 6.83
CA ILE A 128 -0.48 24.61 6.83
C ILE A 128 0.22 26.00 6.94
N GLU A 129 -0.55 27.08 6.95
CA GLU A 129 -0.09 28.46 7.13
C GLU A 129 -0.07 28.87 8.61
N ASN A 130 0.64 28.12 9.45
CA ASN A 130 1.09 28.67 10.73
C ASN A 130 2.62 28.75 10.68
N ASP A 131 3.13 29.73 9.95
CA ASP A 131 4.49 30.29 10.11
C ASP A 131 4.67 30.99 11.49
N GLU A 132 3.91 30.59 12.52
CA GLU A 132 3.80 31.24 13.84
C GLU A 132 4.17 30.28 14.98
N ASP A 133 5.00 29.26 14.72
CA ASP A 133 5.84 28.66 15.75
C ASP A 133 7.24 28.35 15.18
N VAL A 134 8.04 29.42 15.05
CA VAL A 134 9.45 29.34 14.63
C VAL A 134 10.29 28.52 15.61
N LEU A 135 9.78 28.26 16.83
CA LEU A 135 10.50 27.54 17.88
C LEU A 135 10.21 26.03 17.86
N HIS A 136 9.05 25.61 17.35
CA HIS A 136 8.67 24.21 17.17
C HIS A 136 7.96 24.00 15.83
N PRO A 137 8.70 23.84 14.71
CA PRO A 137 8.08 23.40 13.47
C PRO A 137 7.51 21.99 13.72
N ALA A 138 6.19 21.88 13.85
CA ALA A 138 5.49 20.61 13.71
C ALA A 138 5.61 20.24 12.22
N LEU A 139 6.77 19.74 11.82
CA LEU A 139 7.00 19.21 10.48
C LEU A 139 5.91 18.17 10.25
N PRO A 140 4.94 18.40 9.35
CA PRO A 140 3.97 17.36 9.03
C PRO A 140 4.79 16.16 8.57
N ASP A 141 4.49 14.96 9.10
CA ASP A 141 5.21 13.75 8.70
C ASP A 141 4.99 13.50 7.21
N THR A 142 5.93 13.99 6.40
CA THR A 142 5.86 13.96 4.94
C THR A 142 6.42 12.66 4.36
N ARG A 143 6.88 11.74 5.22
CA ARG A 143 7.55 10.50 4.78
C ARG A 143 6.63 9.62 3.92
N MET A 144 5.32 9.78 4.02
CA MET A 144 4.30 9.03 3.27
C MET A 144 3.54 9.87 2.22
N ARG A 145 3.98 11.11 1.91
CA ARG A 145 3.35 11.98 0.88
C ARG A 145 3.82 11.68 -0.55
N GLY A 146 4.01 10.40 -0.89
CA GLY A 146 4.46 10.01 -2.22
C GLY A 146 3.34 9.85 -3.26
N VAL A 147 2.08 9.94 -2.81
CA VAL A 147 0.87 9.80 -3.62
C VAL A 147 0.07 11.10 -3.53
N GLU A 148 -0.32 11.64 -4.68
CA GLU A 148 -1.20 12.80 -4.77
C GLU A 148 -2.65 12.39 -4.49
N VAL A 149 -3.37 13.22 -3.74
CA VAL A 149 -4.79 13.04 -3.47
C VAL A 149 -5.49 14.31 -3.94
N CYS A 150 -6.31 14.18 -4.97
CA CYS A 150 -6.98 15.31 -5.61
C CYS A 150 -8.32 15.61 -4.94
N GLU A 151 -8.74 16.88 -5.00
CA GLU A 151 -10.08 17.28 -4.59
C GLU A 151 -11.07 16.90 -5.71
N CYS A 152 -12.01 16.01 -5.40
CA CYS A 152 -12.93 15.46 -6.37
C CYS A 152 -14.24 16.25 -6.48
N PRO A 153 -14.73 16.51 -7.71
CA PRO A 153 -16.04 17.12 -7.90
C PRO A 153 -17.16 16.17 -7.44
N GLU A 154 -18.35 16.73 -7.31
CA GLU A 154 -19.53 15.96 -6.92
C GLU A 154 -19.67 14.70 -7.78
N ASN A 155 -19.97 13.59 -7.10
CA ASN A 155 -20.17 12.27 -7.69
C ASN A 155 -18.89 11.54 -8.18
N PHE A 156 -17.69 12.01 -7.78
CA PHE A 156 -16.43 11.32 -8.01
C PHE A 156 -15.65 11.10 -6.70
N ALA A 157 -14.85 10.04 -6.66
CA ALA A 157 -14.02 9.63 -5.53
C ALA A 157 -12.75 8.94 -6.03
N GLY A 158 -11.85 8.59 -5.11
CA GLY A 158 -10.51 8.05 -5.41
C GLY A 158 -9.44 9.13 -5.40
N ASN A 159 -8.17 8.72 -5.38
CA ASN A 159 -7.05 9.66 -5.26
C ASN A 159 -6.92 10.58 -6.49
N SER A 160 -7.44 10.16 -7.65
CA SER A 160 -7.44 10.89 -8.91
C SER A 160 -8.84 11.10 -9.48
N CYS A 161 -9.89 10.96 -8.66
CA CYS A 161 -11.29 11.08 -9.06
C CYS A 161 -11.71 10.09 -10.17
N GLU A 162 -11.07 8.94 -10.17
CA GLU A 162 -11.25 7.86 -11.14
C GLU A 162 -12.48 7.00 -10.85
N VAL A 163 -13.03 7.10 -9.63
CA VAL A 163 -14.20 6.35 -9.18
C VAL A 163 -15.44 7.21 -9.30
N CYS A 164 -16.50 6.70 -9.91
CA CYS A 164 -17.81 7.34 -9.86
C CYS A 164 -18.51 6.97 -8.55
N PHE A 165 -18.78 7.98 -7.72
CA PHE A 165 -19.55 7.86 -6.49
C PHE A 165 -20.98 8.34 -6.76
N LYS A 166 -21.99 7.47 -6.69
CA LYS A 166 -23.39 7.87 -6.92
C LYS A 166 -24.12 8.15 -5.61
N PRO A 167 -24.32 9.41 -5.19
CA PRO A 167 -25.35 9.76 -4.22
C PRO A 167 -26.71 9.78 -4.94
N PHE A 168 -27.49 8.70 -4.79
CA PHE A 168 -28.97 8.69 -4.79
C PHE A 168 -29.79 9.63 -5.72
N ASN A 169 -29.37 9.96 -6.95
CA ASN A 169 -30.27 10.66 -7.89
C ASN A 169 -30.12 10.19 -9.35
N TYR A 170 -31.17 9.54 -9.84
CA TYR A 170 -31.19 8.75 -11.08
C TYR A 170 -31.26 9.57 -12.39
N ASN A 171 -31.08 10.89 -12.38
CA ASN A 171 -31.43 11.72 -13.56
C ASN A 171 -30.40 12.76 -14.03
N LEU A 172 -29.18 12.79 -13.49
CA LEU A 172 -28.12 13.63 -14.05
C LEU A 172 -27.19 12.78 -14.91
N LYS A 173 -27.29 12.93 -16.24
CA LYS A 173 -26.20 12.52 -17.13
C LYS A 173 -25.03 13.45 -16.83
N PRO A 174 -23.90 12.99 -16.26
CA PRO A 174 -22.76 13.86 -16.08
C PRO A 174 -22.30 14.32 -17.46
N ASN A 175 -22.33 15.63 -17.69
CA ASN A 175 -21.80 16.22 -18.90
C ASN A 175 -20.27 16.02 -18.82
N LEU A 176 -19.73 15.09 -19.60
CA LEU A 176 -18.32 14.65 -19.61
C LEU A 176 -17.33 15.74 -20.09
N THR A 177 -17.74 17.00 -20.10
CA THR A 177 -16.89 18.13 -20.42
C THR A 177 -16.08 18.52 -19.18
N ARG A 178 -14.88 17.93 -19.10
CA ARG A 178 -13.75 18.33 -18.25
C ARG A 178 -14.07 18.31 -16.75
N ILE A 179 -13.90 17.14 -16.15
CA ILE A 179 -13.73 17.00 -14.70
C ILE A 179 -12.59 17.95 -14.30
N MET A 180 -12.91 19.06 -13.65
CA MET A 180 -11.89 19.98 -13.12
C MET A 180 -11.39 19.38 -11.81
N THR A 181 -10.52 18.39 -11.94
CA THR A 181 -9.79 17.83 -10.80
C THR A 181 -8.70 18.84 -10.40
N LYS A 182 -8.63 19.19 -9.11
CA LYS A 182 -7.50 19.94 -8.56
C LYS A 182 -6.56 18.99 -7.84
N CYS A 183 -5.39 18.83 -8.45
CA CYS A 183 -4.15 18.34 -7.89
C CYS A 183 -3.10 19.43 -8.25
#